data_AF-A0A6G6JYR8-F1
#
_entry.id   AF-A0A6G6JYR8-F1
#
_cell.length_a   1.000
_cell.length_b   1.000
_cell.length_c   1.000
_cell.angle_alpha   90.00
_cell.angle_beta   90.00
_cell.angle_gamma   90.00
#
_symmetry.space_group_name_H-M   'P 1'
#
loop_
_entity.id
_entity.type
_entity.pdbx_description
1 polymer ?
#
loop_
_entity_poly.entity_id
_entity_poly.type
_entity_poly.pdbx_seq_one_letter_code
_entity_poly.pdbx_strand_id
1 'polypeptide(L)'
;MPLAAMLTNVHAHDQIERRHYSHALRYAAVAFQEPWFATASAVTKLTLLHCVLSYLGLANKRLLSRPVESMLRSCVIALSLSSLSTAAFSESGPGEDSDAPDRKEIINSVGMKLVELPGTPVFVSIWETRVSDWDAYIKEKGIPWTYKPAFTQTTQDPVVNVTFSEAQEFCTWLTAHERKAGVLKAGQSYRLPSKAEWDAASGIATESNASDSLYPWGDAWPPPQQSGNYGHQPIAEVSEDGYAFTAPVGQFLPSRSGCYDLGGNVWEWTSDHLQTGELAVTLRGGSWMYWRQECLETQYAYHVSASTRSPGVGFRCVLEDSAAAERMELEQKKMASKLMEKPVVGQEEIEEEKRKLMGRRTMDEKAIDEAKREFMKNPTVDQKEVDEARRKLMETPVIDQKELDEAKRSLLRRRQDTEDSQPNGPAPTPAEIPASK
;
A
#
# COMPACT_ATOMS: atom_id res chain seq x y z
N MET A 1 -12.05 -12.37 -53.18
CA MET A 1 -12.14 -13.78 -52.75
C MET A 1 -12.76 -13.82 -51.36
N PRO A 2 -13.78 -14.63 -51.07
CA PRO A 2 -14.41 -14.59 -49.76
C PRO A 2 -13.53 -15.31 -48.73
N LEU A 3 -13.45 -14.70 -47.54
CA LEU A 3 -12.68 -15.05 -46.34
C LEU A 3 -12.79 -16.52 -45.88
N ALA A 4 -13.75 -17.28 -46.40
CA ALA A 4 -14.00 -18.68 -46.07
C ALA A 4 -12.86 -19.63 -46.48
N ALA A 5 -12.08 -19.30 -47.53
CA ALA A 5 -11.00 -20.17 -48.02
C ALA A 5 -9.71 -20.10 -47.17
N MET A 6 -9.57 -19.13 -46.26
CA MET A 6 -8.39 -19.03 -45.39
C MET A 6 -8.44 -19.95 -44.16
N LEU A 7 -9.60 -20.59 -43.89
CA LEU A 7 -9.83 -21.33 -42.65
C LEU A 7 -9.51 -22.83 -42.70
N THR A 8 -9.14 -23.40 -43.86
CA THR A 8 -8.99 -24.85 -44.03
C THR A 8 -7.56 -25.39 -43.90
N ASN A 9 -6.55 -24.57 -43.61
CA ASN A 9 -5.15 -25.03 -43.64
C ASN A 9 -4.33 -24.82 -42.36
N VAL A 10 -4.96 -24.94 -41.18
CA VAL A 10 -4.24 -25.02 -39.90
C VAL A 10 -4.32 -26.46 -39.38
N HIS A 11 -3.43 -27.33 -39.88
CA HIS A 11 -3.20 -28.65 -39.30
C HIS A 11 -2.07 -28.57 -38.26
N ALA A 12 -2.32 -29.25 -37.12
CA ALA A 12 -1.46 -29.46 -35.95
C ALA A 12 -1.17 -28.22 -35.07
N HIS A 13 -2.09 -27.87 -34.18
CA HIS A 13 -1.81 -27.15 -32.92
C HIS A 13 -2.94 -27.40 -31.89
N ASP A 14 -2.54 -27.27 -30.62
CA ASP A 14 -3.09 -27.80 -29.37
C ASP A 14 -4.60 -27.56 -29.11
N GLN A 15 -5.26 -28.45 -28.37
CA GLN A 15 -6.72 -28.41 -28.14
C GLN A 15 -7.19 -27.18 -27.34
N ILE A 16 -6.31 -26.59 -26.52
CA ILE A 16 -6.63 -25.43 -25.68
C ILE A 16 -6.71 -24.16 -26.55
N GLU A 17 -5.75 -23.96 -27.45
CA GLU A 17 -5.73 -22.80 -28.35
C GLU A 17 -6.97 -22.76 -29.25
N ARG A 18 -7.41 -23.90 -29.79
CA ARG A 18 -8.62 -23.98 -30.62
C ARG A 18 -9.89 -23.49 -29.91
N ARG A 19 -10.00 -23.65 -28.59
CA ARG A 19 -11.16 -23.17 -27.81
C ARG A 19 -11.16 -21.65 -27.66
N HIS A 20 -10.00 -21.03 -27.44
CA HIS A 20 -9.88 -19.57 -27.34
C HIS A 20 -10.15 -18.88 -28.69
N TYR A 21 -9.61 -19.41 -29.79
CA TYR A 21 -9.89 -18.91 -31.14
C TYR A 21 -11.36 -19.07 -31.55
N SER A 22 -11.95 -20.23 -31.23
CA SER A 22 -13.37 -20.49 -31.46
C SER A 22 -14.27 -19.52 -30.67
N HIS A 23 -13.89 -19.10 -29.46
CA HIS A 23 -14.68 -18.11 -28.71
C HIS A 23 -14.55 -16.71 -29.29
N ALA A 24 -13.33 -16.22 -29.56
CA ALA A 24 -13.13 -14.88 -30.10
C ALA A 24 -13.82 -14.68 -31.46
N LEU A 25 -13.77 -15.68 -32.34
CA LEU A 25 -14.45 -15.63 -33.63
C LEU A 25 -15.97 -15.72 -33.50
N ARG A 26 -16.51 -16.45 -32.51
CA ARG A 26 -17.95 -16.46 -32.22
C ARG A 26 -18.43 -15.12 -31.68
N TYR A 27 -17.68 -14.49 -30.78
CA TYR A 27 -18.02 -13.16 -30.25
C TYR A 27 -17.97 -12.07 -31.34
N ALA A 28 -16.96 -12.11 -32.20
CA ALA A 28 -16.87 -11.21 -33.34
C ALA A 28 -18.02 -11.44 -34.34
N ALA A 29 -18.34 -12.71 -34.66
CA ALA A 29 -19.45 -13.04 -35.56
C ALA A 29 -20.81 -12.59 -35.02
N VAL A 30 -21.03 -12.67 -33.70
CA VAL A 30 -22.22 -12.14 -33.03
C VAL A 30 -22.25 -10.61 -33.16
N ALA A 31 -21.15 -9.92 -32.83
CA ALA A 31 -21.08 -8.46 -32.93
C ALA A 31 -21.29 -7.93 -34.37
N PHE A 32 -20.86 -8.68 -35.40
CA PHE A 32 -21.07 -8.32 -36.80
C PHE A 32 -22.51 -8.57 -37.30
N GLN A 33 -23.30 -9.35 -36.57
CA GLN A 33 -24.71 -9.62 -36.90
C GLN A 33 -25.68 -8.70 -36.16
N GLU A 34 -25.19 -7.90 -35.19
CA GLU A 34 -26.03 -7.00 -34.42
C GLU A 34 -26.51 -5.77 -35.23
N PRO A 35 -27.78 -5.34 -35.09
CA PRO A 35 -28.36 -4.26 -35.89
C PRO A 35 -27.62 -2.93 -35.78
N TRP A 36 -27.05 -2.63 -34.60
CA TRP A 36 -26.29 -1.40 -34.35
C TRP A 36 -25.00 -1.35 -35.18
N PHE A 37 -24.43 -2.51 -35.53
CA PHE A 37 -23.21 -2.58 -36.34
C PHE A 37 -23.44 -2.07 -37.75
N ALA A 38 -24.61 -2.31 -38.36
CA ALA A 38 -24.93 -1.79 -39.69
C ALA A 38 -24.91 -0.25 -39.72
N THR A 39 -25.42 0.39 -38.66
CA THR A 39 -25.48 1.85 -38.48
C THR A 39 -24.23 2.45 -37.83
N ALA A 40 -23.31 1.63 -37.34
CA ALA A 40 -22.10 2.11 -36.67
C ALA A 40 -21.22 2.91 -37.64
N SER A 41 -20.54 3.93 -37.08
CA SER A 41 -19.60 4.76 -37.83
C SER A 41 -18.48 3.90 -38.42
N ALA A 42 -17.89 4.36 -39.53
CA ALA A 42 -16.75 3.68 -40.14
C ALA A 42 -15.58 3.51 -39.14
N VAL A 43 -15.39 4.48 -38.24
CA VAL A 43 -14.39 4.46 -37.17
C VAL A 43 -14.69 3.32 -36.20
N THR A 44 -15.90 3.20 -35.69
CA THR A 44 -16.29 2.13 -34.76
C THR A 44 -16.13 0.74 -35.37
N LYS A 45 -16.50 0.57 -36.65
CA LYS A 45 -16.34 -0.68 -37.40
C LYS A 45 -14.87 -1.06 -37.55
N LEU A 46 -14.02 -0.08 -37.87
CA LEU A 46 -12.57 -0.26 -38.00
C LEU A 46 -11.89 -0.53 -36.66
N THR A 47 -12.34 0.11 -35.58
CA THR A 47 -11.84 -0.15 -34.21
C THR A 47 -12.18 -1.56 -33.76
N LEU A 48 -13.41 -2.03 -33.99
CA LEU A 48 -13.80 -3.40 -33.63
C LEU A 48 -12.98 -4.43 -34.42
N LEU A 49 -12.80 -4.19 -35.72
CA LEU A 49 -11.95 -5.02 -36.58
C LEU A 49 -10.48 -5.01 -36.11
N HIS A 50 -9.96 -3.84 -35.72
CA HIS A 50 -8.63 -3.69 -35.14
C HIS A 50 -8.51 -4.49 -33.85
N CYS A 51 -9.46 -4.40 -32.92
CA CYS A 51 -9.44 -5.18 -31.68
C CYS A 51 -9.43 -6.68 -31.94
N VAL A 52 -10.25 -7.17 -32.89
CA VAL A 52 -10.27 -8.59 -33.28
C VAL A 52 -8.94 -9.02 -33.91
N LEU A 53 -8.37 -8.21 -34.81
CA LEU A 53 -7.10 -8.52 -35.47
C LEU A 53 -5.91 -8.41 -34.52
N SER A 54 -5.90 -7.46 -33.59
CA SER A 54 -4.88 -7.32 -32.55
C SER A 54 -4.97 -8.44 -31.52
N TYR A 55 -6.16 -8.90 -31.17
CA TYR A 55 -6.35 -10.09 -30.32
C TYR A 55 -5.87 -11.37 -31.02
N LEU A 56 -6.20 -11.54 -32.32
CA LEU A 56 -5.69 -12.65 -33.13
C LEU A 56 -4.17 -12.55 -33.37
N GLY A 57 -3.61 -11.34 -33.46
CA GLY A 57 -2.18 -11.07 -33.63
C GLY A 57 -1.36 -11.23 -32.35
N LEU A 58 -1.93 -10.91 -31.18
CA LEU A 58 -1.36 -11.24 -29.86
C LEU A 58 -1.28 -12.76 -29.66
N ALA A 59 -2.26 -13.49 -30.20
CA ALA A 59 -2.28 -14.96 -30.16
C ALA A 59 -1.32 -15.61 -31.18
N ASN A 60 -0.81 -14.89 -32.19
CA ASN A 60 0.21 -15.42 -33.10
C ASN A 60 1.11 -14.33 -33.74
N LYS A 61 2.34 -14.16 -33.23
CA LYS A 61 3.36 -13.23 -33.76
C LYS A 61 3.93 -13.58 -35.16
N ARG A 62 3.40 -14.58 -35.88
CA ARG A 62 3.96 -15.02 -37.18
C ARG A 62 3.12 -14.70 -38.43
N LEU A 63 1.97 -14.04 -38.31
CA LEU A 63 1.04 -13.89 -39.46
C LEU A 63 0.88 -12.48 -40.05
N LEU A 64 1.49 -11.43 -39.50
CA LEU A 64 1.40 -10.08 -40.08
C LEU A 64 2.72 -9.67 -40.72
N SER A 65 2.72 -9.47 -42.04
CA SER A 65 3.87 -8.93 -42.76
C SER A 65 4.10 -7.45 -42.40
N ARG A 66 5.37 -7.07 -42.20
CA ARG A 66 5.85 -5.71 -41.82
C ARG A 66 5.19 -4.51 -42.52
N PRO A 67 4.71 -4.56 -43.79
CA PRO A 67 4.04 -3.43 -44.41
C PRO A 67 2.72 -3.04 -43.75
N VAL A 68 1.98 -4.01 -43.18
CA VAL A 68 0.65 -3.77 -42.58
C VAL A 68 0.76 -3.07 -41.22
N GLU A 69 1.81 -3.36 -40.46
CA GLU A 69 2.08 -2.75 -39.16
C GLU A 69 2.42 -1.25 -39.27
N SER A 70 3.17 -0.87 -40.32
CA SER A 70 3.53 0.52 -40.60
C SER A 70 2.33 1.39 -41.01
N MET A 71 1.42 0.81 -41.81
CA MET A 71 0.21 1.51 -42.25
C MET A 71 -0.76 1.77 -41.09
N LEU A 72 -0.86 0.83 -40.14
CA LEU A 72 -1.68 0.98 -38.93
C LEU A 72 -1.12 2.03 -37.95
N ARG A 73 0.22 2.08 -37.77
CA ARG A 73 0.87 3.10 -36.93
C ARG A 73 0.67 4.51 -37.48
N SER A 74 0.67 4.67 -38.81
CA SER A 74 0.49 5.97 -39.46
C SER A 74 -0.93 6.53 -39.31
N CYS A 75 -1.95 5.68 -39.27
CA CYS A 75 -3.34 6.11 -39.05
C CYS A 75 -3.64 6.48 -37.58
N VAL A 76 -2.92 5.91 -36.60
CA VAL A 76 -3.09 6.21 -35.17
C VAL A 76 -2.55 7.60 -34.82
N ILE A 77 -1.41 8.00 -35.41
CA ILE A 77 -0.80 9.32 -35.17
C ILE A 77 -1.65 10.45 -35.78
N ALA A 78 -2.37 10.18 -36.89
CA ALA A 78 -3.22 11.18 -37.53
C ALA A 78 -4.53 11.47 -36.77
N LEU A 79 -4.97 10.58 -35.86
CA LEU A 79 -6.21 10.73 -35.11
C LEU A 79 -6.03 11.32 -33.70
N SER A 80 -4.81 11.35 -33.17
CA SER A 80 -4.50 11.87 -31.82
C SER A 80 -4.24 13.39 -31.75
N LEU A 81 -4.30 14.11 -32.87
CA LEU A 81 -4.05 15.57 -32.92
C LEU A 81 -5.31 16.44 -33.05
N SER A 82 -6.51 15.89 -32.88
CA SER A 82 -7.74 16.70 -33.04
C SER A 82 -8.89 16.31 -32.13
N SER A 83 -8.66 16.29 -30.81
CA SER A 83 -9.71 16.58 -29.81
C SER A 83 -9.17 16.39 -28.39
N LEU A 84 -9.07 17.46 -27.61
CA LEU A 84 -9.31 17.43 -26.16
C LEU A 84 -9.54 18.86 -25.68
N SER A 85 -10.79 19.29 -25.83
CA SER A 85 -11.41 20.35 -25.04
C SER A 85 -12.43 19.67 -24.14
N THR A 86 -12.25 19.84 -22.83
CA THR A 86 -13.28 19.83 -21.76
C THR A 86 -14.38 18.77 -21.79
N ALA A 87 -14.36 17.84 -20.84
CA ALA A 87 -15.55 17.51 -20.03
C ALA A 87 -15.12 16.74 -18.77
N ALA A 88 -15.72 17.14 -17.64
CA ALA A 88 -15.58 16.52 -16.33
C ALA A 88 -16.00 15.05 -16.34
N PHE A 89 -15.32 14.22 -15.55
CA PHE A 89 -15.81 12.89 -15.17
C PHE A 89 -15.77 12.77 -13.65
N SER A 90 -16.94 12.91 -13.05
CA SER A 90 -17.32 12.31 -11.78
C SER A 90 -17.96 10.98 -12.14
N GLU A 91 -17.42 9.87 -11.63
CA GLU A 91 -18.14 8.75 -11.00
C GLU A 91 -17.21 7.54 -10.75
N SER A 92 -17.11 7.18 -9.47
CA SER A 92 -16.96 5.84 -8.89
C SER A 92 -16.14 4.77 -9.63
N GLY A 93 -14.93 4.52 -9.12
CA GLY A 93 -14.19 3.27 -9.34
C GLY A 93 -14.67 2.13 -8.41
N PRO A 94 -14.48 0.86 -8.79
CA PRO A 94 -15.01 -0.29 -8.06
C PRO A 94 -14.05 -0.77 -6.96
N GLY A 95 -14.60 -1.01 -5.76
CA GLY A 95 -13.94 -1.75 -4.68
C GLY A 95 -13.66 -0.92 -3.43
N GLU A 96 -14.70 -0.49 -2.72
CA GLU A 96 -14.58 -0.14 -1.30
C GLU A 96 -14.27 -1.44 -0.52
N ASP A 97 -12.99 -1.64 -0.17
CA ASP A 97 -12.65 -2.35 1.06
C ASP A 97 -13.00 -1.40 2.23
N SER A 98 -14.25 -1.47 2.68
CA SER A 98 -14.82 -0.60 3.72
C SER A 98 -14.37 -0.95 5.15
N ASP A 99 -13.20 -1.54 5.32
CA ASP A 99 -12.63 -1.89 6.64
C ASP A 99 -11.50 -0.92 7.07
N ALA A 100 -11.20 0.11 6.28
CA ALA A 100 -10.36 1.21 6.77
C ALA A 100 -11.14 1.99 7.83
N PRO A 101 -10.63 2.12 9.07
CA PRO A 101 -11.30 2.93 10.09
C PRO A 101 -11.51 4.35 9.56
N ASP A 102 -12.63 4.97 9.93
CA ASP A 102 -12.99 6.35 9.58
C ASP A 102 -11.89 7.30 10.08
N ARG A 103 -10.89 7.55 9.24
CA ARG A 103 -9.67 8.29 9.61
C ARG A 103 -10.01 9.75 9.71
N LYS A 104 -9.54 10.39 10.78
CA LYS A 104 -9.79 11.81 10.96
C LYS A 104 -8.98 12.63 9.95
N GLU A 105 -9.70 13.37 9.13
CA GLU A 105 -9.14 14.33 8.18
C GLU A 105 -9.27 15.76 8.70
N ILE A 106 -8.27 16.58 8.41
CA ILE A 106 -8.30 18.03 8.65
C ILE A 106 -7.81 18.78 7.41
N ILE A 107 -8.32 19.99 7.22
CA ILE A 107 -7.85 20.91 6.20
C ILE A 107 -7.40 22.19 6.91
N ASN A 108 -6.15 22.59 6.68
CA ASN A 108 -5.61 23.79 7.29
C ASN A 108 -6.00 25.06 6.50
N SER A 109 -5.65 26.24 7.01
CA SER A 109 -6.04 27.53 6.43
C SER A 109 -5.46 27.80 5.03
N VAL A 110 -4.37 27.12 4.66
CA VAL A 110 -3.77 27.18 3.32
C VAL A 110 -4.26 26.08 2.37
N GLY A 111 -5.22 25.25 2.82
CA GLY A 111 -5.86 24.23 2.00
C GLY A 111 -5.06 22.93 1.86
N MET A 112 -4.08 22.68 2.73
CA MET A 112 -3.44 21.36 2.84
C MET A 112 -4.36 20.40 3.57
N LYS A 113 -4.54 19.21 3.02
CA LYS A 113 -5.30 18.12 3.65
C LYS A 113 -4.34 17.23 4.45
N LEU A 114 -4.70 16.94 5.69
CA LEU A 114 -3.94 16.05 6.55
C LEU A 114 -4.81 14.92 7.10
N VAL A 115 -4.23 13.73 7.22
CA VAL A 115 -4.86 12.53 7.78
C VAL A 115 -4.13 12.10 9.04
N GLU A 116 -4.86 11.59 10.02
CA GLU A 116 -4.28 10.96 11.20
C GLU A 116 -3.46 9.72 10.81
N LEU A 117 -2.20 9.67 11.26
CA LEU A 117 -1.34 8.51 11.08
C LEU A 117 -1.64 7.46 12.16
N PRO A 118 -2.08 6.24 11.79
CA PRO A 118 -2.41 5.19 12.74
C PRO A 118 -1.26 4.91 13.72
N GLY A 119 -1.58 4.78 15.01
CA GLY A 119 -0.59 4.49 16.05
C GLY A 119 0.32 5.66 16.43
N THR A 120 0.03 6.88 15.93
CA THR A 120 0.80 8.09 16.26
C THR A 120 -0.12 9.24 16.65
N PRO A 121 0.37 10.24 17.41
CA PRO A 121 -0.41 11.46 17.74
C PRO A 121 -0.35 12.52 16.63
N VAL A 122 -0.03 12.13 15.39
CA VAL A 122 0.40 13.02 14.31
C VAL A 122 -0.58 12.96 13.14
N PHE A 123 -0.85 14.12 12.55
CA PHE A 123 -1.52 14.21 11.25
C PHE A 123 -0.47 14.46 10.17
N VAL A 124 -0.49 13.71 9.08
CA VAL A 124 0.43 13.89 7.95
C VAL A 124 -0.29 14.53 6.77
N SER A 125 0.37 15.46 6.08
CA SER A 125 -0.12 15.95 4.78
C SER A 125 -0.23 14.79 3.80
N ILE A 126 -1.41 14.62 3.21
CA ILE A 126 -1.66 13.49 2.30
C ILE A 126 -0.82 13.59 1.02
N TRP A 127 -0.30 14.77 0.70
CA TRP A 127 0.59 15.03 -0.43
C TRP A 127 1.78 15.90 -0.02
N GLU A 128 2.77 15.98 -0.91
CA GLU A 128 3.88 16.92 -0.85
C GLU A 128 3.40 18.38 -0.75
N THR A 129 4.20 19.26 -0.15
CA THR A 129 3.90 20.70 -0.08
C THR A 129 3.89 21.27 -1.50
N ARG A 130 2.78 21.90 -1.91
CA ARG A 130 2.61 22.37 -3.28
C ARG A 130 3.26 23.73 -3.51
N VAL A 131 3.47 24.06 -4.78
CA VAL A 131 3.84 25.41 -5.20
C VAL A 131 2.87 26.47 -4.68
N SER A 132 1.56 26.22 -4.66
CA SER A 132 0.58 27.16 -4.09
C SER A 132 0.79 27.42 -2.59
N ASP A 133 1.17 26.39 -1.84
CA ASP A 133 1.38 26.48 -0.40
C ASP A 133 2.66 27.30 -0.14
N TRP A 134 3.71 27.02 -0.91
CA TRP A 134 4.96 27.79 -0.90
C TRP A 134 4.77 29.26 -1.32
N ASP A 135 3.94 29.51 -2.33
CA ASP A 135 3.62 30.86 -2.79
C ASP A 135 2.93 31.69 -1.69
N ALA A 136 2.07 31.07 -0.87
CA ALA A 136 1.47 31.73 0.28
C ALA A 136 2.54 32.13 1.33
N TYR A 137 3.48 31.22 1.62
CA TYR A 137 4.60 31.47 2.52
C TYR A 137 5.47 32.64 2.07
N ILE A 138 5.97 32.60 0.84
CA ILE A 138 6.89 33.64 0.34
C ILE A 138 6.18 35.00 0.20
N LYS A 139 4.89 35.00 -0.14
CA LYS A 139 4.05 36.21 -0.23
C LYS A 139 3.88 36.88 1.13
N GLU A 140 3.55 36.13 2.18
CA GLU A 140 3.40 36.71 3.52
C GLU A 140 4.74 37.16 4.10
N LYS A 141 5.82 36.41 3.84
CA LYS A 141 7.18 36.79 4.27
C LYS A 141 7.79 37.95 3.48
N GLY A 142 7.28 38.23 2.28
CA GLY A 142 7.85 39.23 1.38
C GLY A 142 9.22 38.84 0.82
N ILE A 143 9.46 37.54 0.61
CA ILE A 143 10.72 37.01 0.08
C ILE A 143 10.53 36.45 -1.35
N PRO A 144 11.55 36.45 -2.21
CA PRO A 144 11.46 35.85 -3.54
C PRO A 144 11.70 34.33 -3.49
N TRP A 145 11.09 33.59 -4.42
CA TRP A 145 11.50 32.21 -4.69
C TRP A 145 12.70 32.21 -5.67
N THR A 146 13.90 32.27 -5.10
CA THR A 146 15.16 32.49 -5.85
C THR A 146 15.55 31.30 -6.74
N TYR A 147 15.24 30.07 -6.34
CA TYR A 147 15.74 28.85 -6.97
C TYR A 147 14.63 28.03 -7.63
N LYS A 148 13.88 28.64 -8.55
CA LYS A 148 12.87 27.91 -9.34
C LYS A 148 13.54 26.85 -10.24
N PRO A 149 12.89 25.70 -10.50
CA PRO A 149 13.41 24.72 -11.44
C PRO A 149 13.43 25.27 -12.88
N ALA A 150 14.20 24.62 -13.75
CA ALA A 150 14.30 24.97 -15.17
C ALA A 150 13.10 24.49 -16.02
N PHE A 151 12.17 23.76 -15.42
CA PHE A 151 10.91 23.33 -16.03
C PHE A 151 9.72 24.10 -15.45
N THR A 152 8.59 24.03 -16.16
CA THR A 152 7.35 24.67 -15.71
C THR A 152 6.70 23.84 -14.63
N GLN A 153 6.29 24.50 -13.54
CA GLN A 153 5.47 23.89 -12.50
C GLN A 153 4.09 24.56 -12.44
N THR A 154 3.05 23.77 -12.25
CA THR A 154 1.71 24.26 -11.89
C THR A 154 1.65 24.61 -10.40
N THR A 155 0.58 25.31 -9.97
CA THR A 155 0.34 25.57 -8.54
C THR A 155 0.09 24.30 -7.73
N GLN A 156 -0.25 23.18 -8.38
CA GLN A 156 -0.52 21.89 -7.73
C GLN A 156 0.69 20.95 -7.74
N ASP A 157 1.80 21.33 -8.38
CA ASP A 157 3.02 20.53 -8.36
C ASP A 157 3.71 20.68 -7.00
N PRO A 158 4.53 19.70 -6.57
CA PRO A 158 5.32 19.84 -5.36
C PRO A 158 6.34 20.98 -5.50
N VAL A 159 6.54 21.74 -4.43
CA VAL A 159 7.66 22.69 -4.40
C VAL A 159 8.98 21.92 -4.40
N VAL A 160 9.88 22.31 -5.28
CA VAL A 160 11.22 21.71 -5.42
C VAL A 160 12.31 22.75 -5.28
N ASN A 161 13.56 22.30 -5.31
CA ASN A 161 14.71 23.16 -5.11
C ASN A 161 14.58 23.93 -3.80
N VAL A 162 14.26 23.25 -2.70
CA VAL A 162 14.22 23.82 -1.35
C VAL A 162 15.22 23.08 -0.47
N THR A 163 15.96 23.81 0.36
CA THR A 163 16.88 23.19 1.33
C THR A 163 16.13 22.68 2.54
N PHE A 164 16.80 21.87 3.35
CA PHE A 164 16.24 21.40 4.62
C PHE A 164 15.84 22.57 5.54
N SER A 165 16.69 23.60 5.65
CA SER A 165 16.41 24.79 6.48
C SER A 165 15.19 25.55 5.97
N GLU A 166 15.07 25.72 4.66
CA GLU A 166 13.91 26.39 4.04
C GLU A 166 12.60 25.62 4.27
N ALA A 167 12.65 24.29 4.22
CA ALA A 167 11.50 23.43 4.53
C ALA A 167 11.11 23.53 6.02
N GLN A 168 12.07 23.61 6.94
CA GLN A 168 11.82 23.86 8.37
C GLN A 168 11.24 25.25 8.63
N GLU A 169 11.74 26.28 7.94
CA GLU A 169 11.24 27.64 8.04
C GLU A 169 9.80 27.76 7.53
N PHE A 170 9.44 27.02 6.48
CA PHE A 170 8.05 26.90 6.02
C PHE A 170 7.16 26.31 7.12
N CYS A 171 7.55 25.20 7.74
CA CYS A 171 6.79 24.59 8.84
C CYS A 171 6.63 25.55 10.04
N THR A 172 7.69 26.30 10.35
CA THR A 172 7.68 27.32 11.42
C THR A 172 6.72 28.46 11.07
N TRP A 173 6.73 28.94 9.83
CA TRP A 173 5.79 29.94 9.35
C TRP A 173 4.35 29.43 9.40
N LEU A 174 4.08 28.23 8.88
CA LEU A 174 2.73 27.66 8.84
C LEU A 174 2.16 27.54 10.26
N THR A 175 2.99 27.13 11.22
CA THR A 175 2.64 27.14 12.64
C THR A 175 2.24 28.53 13.14
N ALA A 176 3.03 29.55 12.85
CA ALA A 176 2.73 30.93 13.28
C ALA A 176 1.49 31.50 12.57
N HIS A 177 1.33 31.21 11.28
CA HIS A 177 0.20 31.61 10.45
C HIS A 177 -1.12 31.05 11.00
N GLU A 178 -1.16 29.75 11.26
CA GLU A 178 -2.35 29.04 11.76
C GLU A 178 -2.69 29.43 13.20
N ARG A 179 -1.69 29.72 14.05
CA ARG A 179 -1.91 30.29 15.39
C ARG A 179 -2.51 31.69 15.32
N LYS A 180 -2.01 32.54 14.42
CA LYS A 180 -2.56 33.89 14.18
C LYS A 180 -3.99 33.83 13.64
N ALA A 181 -4.31 32.82 12.83
CA ALA A 181 -5.65 32.54 12.35
C ALA A 181 -6.60 31.93 13.42
N GLY A 182 -6.07 31.54 14.59
CA GLY A 182 -6.84 30.91 15.66
C GLY A 182 -7.25 29.46 15.38
N VAL A 183 -6.66 28.83 14.36
CA VAL A 183 -6.94 27.43 13.97
C VAL A 183 -6.12 26.46 14.81
N LEU A 184 -4.85 26.82 15.09
CA LEU A 184 -3.90 25.95 15.80
C LEU A 184 -3.97 26.12 17.32
N LYS A 185 -4.04 25.01 18.07
CA LYS A 185 -4.07 25.03 19.54
C LYS A 185 -2.68 25.25 20.16
N ALA A 186 -2.66 25.70 21.41
CA ALA A 186 -1.44 25.78 22.23
C ALA A 186 -0.95 24.36 22.54
N GLY A 187 0.10 23.90 21.84
CA GLY A 187 0.58 22.52 21.86
C GLY A 187 0.63 21.86 20.48
N GLN A 188 0.08 22.52 19.47
CA GLN A 188 0.16 22.05 18.08
C GLN A 188 1.20 22.84 17.27
N SER A 189 1.94 22.14 16.42
CA SER A 189 2.94 22.69 15.50
C SER A 189 3.05 21.90 14.21
N TYR A 190 3.42 22.58 13.13
CA TYR A 190 3.86 21.94 11.91
C TYR A 190 5.37 21.72 11.94
N ARG A 191 5.81 20.57 11.44
CA ARG A 191 7.23 20.22 11.25
C ARG A 191 7.38 19.26 10.07
N LEU A 192 8.64 18.92 9.76
CA LEU A 192 8.94 17.82 8.84
C LEU A 192 8.62 16.48 9.53
N PRO A 193 8.20 15.46 8.77
CA PRO A 193 8.03 14.11 9.29
C PRO A 193 9.38 13.57 9.78
N SER A 194 9.35 12.74 10.81
CA SER A 194 10.43 11.80 11.07
C SER A 194 10.43 10.68 10.04
N LYS A 195 11.54 9.95 9.90
CA LYS A 195 11.62 8.75 9.07
C LYS A 195 10.54 7.75 9.49
N ALA A 196 10.35 7.54 10.79
CA ALA A 196 9.35 6.60 11.29
C ALA A 196 7.91 7.02 10.92
N GLU A 197 7.59 8.32 10.99
CA GLU A 197 6.28 8.83 10.56
C GLU A 197 6.10 8.74 9.04
N TRP A 198 7.16 8.95 8.27
CA TRP A 198 7.15 8.76 6.83
C TRP A 198 6.92 7.28 6.45
N ASP A 199 7.54 6.36 7.18
CA ASP A 199 7.34 4.92 7.03
C ASP A 199 5.88 4.52 7.37
N ALA A 200 5.32 5.09 8.44
CA ALA A 200 3.91 4.89 8.77
C ALA A 200 2.96 5.45 7.68
N ALA A 201 3.31 6.59 7.08
CA ALA A 201 2.54 7.19 5.98
C ALA A 201 2.55 6.31 4.71
N SER A 202 3.65 5.60 4.45
CA SER A 202 3.78 4.69 3.29
C SER A 202 3.13 3.33 3.52
N GLY A 203 2.67 3.04 4.73
CA GLY A 203 1.94 1.82 5.06
C GLY A 203 2.82 0.70 5.61
N ILE A 204 4.08 0.98 5.96
CA ILE A 204 4.84 0.16 6.91
C ILE A 204 4.12 0.29 8.25
N ALA A 205 3.62 -0.82 8.79
CA ALA A 205 2.91 -0.75 10.06
C ALA A 205 3.93 -0.53 11.19
N THR A 206 3.59 0.36 12.10
CA THR A 206 4.32 0.51 13.37
C THR A 206 4.05 -0.66 14.32
N GLU A 207 3.12 -1.57 13.98
CA GLU A 207 2.79 -2.77 14.75
C GLU A 207 3.34 -4.02 14.06
N SER A 208 3.99 -4.88 14.85
CA SER A 208 4.78 -6.06 14.44
C SER A 208 4.05 -7.18 13.67
N ASN A 209 2.79 -6.98 13.27
CA ASN A 209 1.94 -7.99 12.64
C ASN A 209 1.42 -7.62 11.24
N ALA A 210 1.78 -6.46 10.67
CA ALA A 210 1.54 -6.22 9.25
C ALA A 210 2.78 -6.60 8.45
N SER A 211 2.61 -7.24 7.29
CA SER A 211 3.72 -7.42 6.36
C SER A 211 4.09 -6.05 5.78
N ASP A 212 5.28 -5.57 6.11
CA ASP A 212 5.86 -4.38 5.47
C ASP A 212 5.91 -4.60 3.97
N SER A 213 5.21 -3.75 3.23
CA SER A 213 5.25 -3.79 1.77
C SER A 213 6.55 -3.17 1.27
N LEU A 214 7.18 -3.84 0.30
CA LEU A 214 8.45 -3.41 -0.27
C LEU A 214 8.37 -2.01 -0.90
N TYR A 215 7.24 -1.69 -1.54
CA TYR A 215 6.92 -0.37 -2.08
C TYR A 215 5.62 0.18 -1.48
N PRO A 216 5.35 1.50 -1.59
CA PRO A 216 4.09 2.10 -1.13
C PRO A 216 2.82 1.50 -1.77
N TRP A 217 2.95 0.87 -2.95
CA TRP A 217 1.88 0.18 -3.68
C TRP A 217 1.85 -1.34 -3.49
N GLY A 218 2.68 -1.91 -2.61
CA GLY A 218 2.82 -3.36 -2.42
C GLY A 218 4.15 -3.91 -2.94
N ASP A 219 4.24 -5.22 -3.12
CA ASP A 219 5.51 -5.90 -3.48
C ASP A 219 5.71 -6.07 -5.00
N ALA A 220 4.77 -5.54 -5.81
CA ALA A 220 4.77 -5.76 -7.25
C ALA A 220 5.89 -4.96 -7.95
N TRP A 221 6.62 -5.67 -8.82
CA TRP A 221 7.57 -5.08 -9.78
C TRP A 221 7.35 -5.67 -11.19
N PRO A 222 7.34 -4.86 -12.27
CA PRO A 222 7.47 -3.40 -12.29
C PRO A 222 6.34 -2.68 -11.54
N PRO A 223 6.48 -1.38 -11.19
CA PRO A 223 5.42 -0.64 -10.53
C PRO A 223 4.11 -0.79 -11.33
N PRO A 224 2.99 -1.13 -10.68
CA PRO A 224 1.68 -1.09 -11.31
C PRO A 224 1.40 0.26 -11.99
N GLN A 225 0.47 0.25 -12.94
CA GLN A 225 0.05 1.49 -13.58
C GLN A 225 -0.51 2.45 -12.53
N GLN A 226 -0.17 3.74 -12.65
CA GLN A 226 -0.57 4.78 -11.70
C GLN A 226 0.03 4.65 -10.29
N SER A 227 1.17 3.95 -10.13
CA SER A 227 1.87 3.85 -8.85
C SER A 227 2.67 5.10 -8.46
N GLY A 228 3.05 5.95 -9.41
CA GLY A 228 3.88 7.12 -9.16
C GLY A 228 4.50 7.72 -10.42
N ASN A 229 5.32 8.75 -10.22
CA ASN A 229 6.02 9.51 -11.26
C ASN A 229 7.54 9.28 -11.14
N TYR A 230 8.19 8.75 -12.18
CA TYR A 230 9.59 8.30 -12.10
C TYR A 230 10.38 8.63 -13.37
N GLY A 231 11.71 8.68 -13.22
CA GLY A 231 12.59 9.02 -14.33
C GLY A 231 12.71 7.94 -15.39
N HIS A 232 13.12 8.36 -16.60
CA HIS A 232 13.30 7.46 -17.72
C HIS A 232 14.33 6.35 -17.46
N GLN A 233 13.95 5.15 -17.90
CA GLN A 233 14.67 3.88 -17.98
C GLN A 233 15.47 3.37 -16.78
N PRO A 234 15.15 2.19 -16.23
CA PRO A 234 14.26 1.13 -16.77
C PRO A 234 12.77 1.26 -16.37
N ILE A 235 12.43 2.16 -15.44
CA ILE A 235 11.08 2.19 -14.83
C ILE A 235 10.01 2.71 -15.81
N ALA A 236 10.33 3.77 -16.57
CA ALA A 236 9.36 4.36 -17.50
C ALA A 236 9.07 3.53 -18.77
N GLU A 237 9.89 2.53 -19.14
CA GLU A 237 9.57 1.61 -20.27
C GLU A 237 8.45 0.63 -19.94
N VAL A 238 8.24 0.37 -18.64
CA VAL A 238 7.30 -0.62 -18.13
C VAL A 238 6.04 0.02 -17.53
N SER A 239 6.08 1.33 -17.24
CA SER A 239 4.93 2.15 -16.82
C SER A 239 5.10 3.58 -17.33
N GLU A 240 4.28 4.00 -18.31
CA GLU A 240 4.19 5.41 -18.71
C GLU A 240 3.32 6.18 -17.71
N ASP A 241 3.92 7.13 -16.99
CA ASP A 241 3.23 7.97 -15.99
C ASP A 241 2.61 9.25 -16.60
N GLY A 242 3.06 9.65 -17.80
CA GLY A 242 2.55 10.81 -18.53
C GLY A 242 3.20 12.15 -18.15
N TYR A 243 4.25 12.16 -17.32
CA TYR A 243 4.91 13.38 -16.85
C TYR A 243 6.41 13.39 -17.16
N ALA A 244 6.88 14.47 -17.80
CA ALA A 244 8.31 14.62 -18.10
C ALA A 244 9.14 15.12 -16.91
N PHE A 245 8.48 15.74 -15.92
CA PHE A 245 9.06 16.35 -14.73
C PHE A 245 8.15 16.05 -13.53
N THR A 246 8.05 16.93 -12.54
CA THR A 246 7.06 16.80 -11.47
C THR A 246 5.64 16.69 -12.03
N ALA A 247 4.83 15.84 -11.40
CA ALA A 247 3.40 15.77 -11.62
C ALA A 247 2.69 16.65 -10.58
N PRO A 248 1.47 17.15 -10.85
CA PRO A 248 0.60 17.64 -9.81
C PRO A 248 0.48 16.59 -8.70
N VAL A 249 0.33 17.03 -7.45
CA VAL A 249 0.20 16.07 -6.35
C VAL A 249 -1.12 15.29 -6.44
N GLY A 250 -1.13 14.07 -5.91
CA GLY A 250 -2.32 13.25 -5.78
C GLY A 250 -2.87 12.68 -7.10
N GLN A 251 -2.04 12.55 -8.14
CA GLN A 251 -2.45 11.96 -9.43
C GLN A 251 -2.33 10.43 -9.47
N PHE A 252 -1.61 9.85 -8.52
CA PHE A 252 -1.32 8.42 -8.43
C PHE A 252 -2.15 7.76 -7.32
N LEU A 253 -2.13 6.42 -7.25
CA LEU A 253 -2.85 5.70 -6.21
C LEU A 253 -2.24 5.98 -4.82
N PRO A 254 -3.05 6.23 -3.78
CA PRO A 254 -2.54 6.47 -2.44
C PRO A 254 -2.06 5.18 -1.77
N SER A 255 -1.20 5.33 -0.76
CA SER A 255 -0.84 4.26 0.18
C SER A 255 -2.05 3.79 0.98
N ARG A 256 -1.91 2.68 1.71
CA ARG A 256 -2.94 2.20 2.66
C ARG A 256 -3.32 3.22 3.74
N SER A 257 -2.41 4.14 4.05
CA SER A 257 -2.61 5.25 4.99
C SER A 257 -3.30 6.46 4.35
N GLY A 258 -3.66 6.40 3.05
CA GLY A 258 -4.32 7.49 2.33
C GLY A 258 -3.37 8.59 1.87
N CYS A 259 -2.06 8.34 1.86
CA CYS A 259 -1.04 9.31 1.45
C CYS A 259 -0.57 9.04 0.02
N TYR A 260 -0.52 10.10 -0.78
CA TYR A 260 -0.14 10.11 -2.18
C TYR A 260 1.35 10.35 -2.37
N ASP A 261 1.84 9.97 -3.54
CA ASP A 261 3.16 10.35 -4.06
C ASP A 261 4.35 9.87 -3.19
N LEU A 262 4.15 8.85 -2.36
CA LEU A 262 5.20 8.32 -1.46
C LEU A 262 6.23 7.44 -2.16
N GLY A 263 6.00 7.11 -3.43
CA GLY A 263 6.99 6.46 -4.29
C GLY A 263 7.03 7.19 -5.61
N GLY A 264 8.04 8.03 -5.81
CA GLY A 264 8.21 8.90 -6.97
C GLY A 264 7.89 10.37 -6.70
N ASN A 265 7.65 11.12 -7.77
CA ASN A 265 7.47 12.57 -7.80
C ASN A 265 8.66 13.35 -7.22
N VAL A 266 8.77 13.61 -5.92
CA VAL A 266 9.96 14.24 -5.33
C VAL A 266 10.48 13.54 -4.08
N TRP A 267 11.80 13.61 -3.88
CA TRP A 267 12.42 13.22 -2.63
C TRP A 267 11.93 14.14 -1.52
N GLU A 268 11.64 13.59 -0.35
CA GLU A 268 11.07 14.36 0.75
C GLU A 268 12.03 14.49 1.93
N TRP A 269 12.27 15.74 2.35
CA TRP A 269 12.99 16.02 3.59
C TRP A 269 12.30 15.43 4.81
N THR A 270 13.06 14.68 5.62
CA THR A 270 12.66 14.22 6.95
C THR A 270 13.54 14.87 8.03
N SER A 271 13.10 14.87 9.29
CA SER A 271 13.84 15.47 10.41
C SER A 271 15.10 14.69 10.83
N ASP A 272 15.27 13.48 10.30
CA ASP A 272 16.30 12.52 10.74
C ASP A 272 17.66 12.86 10.14
N HIS A 273 18.66 12.97 11.00
CA HIS A 273 20.03 13.32 10.64
C HIS A 273 21.00 12.20 11.04
N LEU A 274 22.05 12.01 10.25
CA LEU A 274 23.18 11.16 10.66
C LEU A 274 24.06 11.91 11.65
N GLN A 275 24.44 11.25 12.74
CA GLN A 275 25.40 11.78 13.73
C GLN A 275 26.86 11.72 13.25
N THR A 276 27.10 11.97 11.97
CA THR A 276 28.45 12.06 11.38
C THR A 276 28.77 13.52 11.11
N GLY A 277 30.03 13.94 11.16
CA GLY A 277 30.45 15.36 11.24
C GLY A 277 30.01 16.34 10.13
N GLU A 278 29.33 15.88 9.08
CA GLU A 278 28.55 16.72 8.17
C GLU A 278 27.06 16.56 8.51
N LEU A 279 26.30 17.67 8.58
CA LEU A 279 24.83 17.66 8.78
C LEU A 279 24.15 16.98 7.57
N ALA A 280 24.21 15.66 7.53
CA ALA A 280 23.57 14.82 6.54
C ALA A 280 22.15 14.51 7.03
N VAL A 281 21.17 14.88 6.23
CA VAL A 281 19.75 14.74 6.51
C VAL A 281 19.15 13.71 5.57
N THR A 282 18.14 13.00 6.06
CA THR A 282 17.51 11.88 5.37
C THR A 282 16.41 12.36 4.43
N LEU A 283 16.46 11.89 3.18
CA LEU A 283 15.44 11.97 2.16
C LEU A 283 14.76 10.60 1.97
N ARG A 284 13.47 10.62 1.63
CA ARG A 284 12.63 9.43 1.38
C ARG A 284 11.83 9.55 0.07
N GLY A 285 11.37 8.42 -0.47
CA GLY A 285 10.34 8.36 -1.52
C GLY A 285 10.80 8.28 -2.97
N GLY A 286 12.04 8.62 -3.30
CA GLY A 286 12.48 8.70 -4.71
C GLY A 286 11.98 9.97 -5.39
N SER A 287 12.25 10.13 -6.70
CA SER A 287 11.71 11.26 -7.46
C SER A 287 11.59 10.96 -8.94
N TRP A 288 10.95 11.87 -9.68
CA TRP A 288 10.83 11.88 -11.14
C TRP A 288 12.20 11.84 -11.86
N MET A 289 13.32 12.09 -11.17
CA MET A 289 14.66 12.04 -11.76
C MET A 289 15.34 10.68 -11.66
N TYR A 290 14.89 9.82 -10.75
CA TYR A 290 15.57 8.57 -10.44
C TYR A 290 14.87 7.38 -11.09
N TRP A 291 15.69 6.44 -11.55
CA TRP A 291 15.28 5.24 -12.27
C TRP A 291 15.68 3.95 -11.56
N ARG A 292 16.37 4.06 -10.42
CA ARG A 292 16.86 2.93 -9.65
C ARG A 292 15.74 2.39 -8.78
N GLN A 293 15.44 1.10 -8.93
CA GLN A 293 14.37 0.40 -8.22
C GLN A 293 14.50 0.56 -6.70
N GLU A 294 15.72 0.48 -6.17
CA GLU A 294 15.97 0.58 -4.73
C GLU A 294 15.56 1.95 -4.17
N CYS A 295 15.56 3.02 -4.98
CA CYS A 295 15.19 4.35 -4.50
C CYS A 295 13.69 4.52 -4.22
N LEU A 296 12.87 3.59 -4.71
CA LEU A 296 11.42 3.59 -4.50
C LEU A 296 10.98 2.65 -3.38
N GLU A 297 11.89 1.83 -2.85
CA GLU A 297 11.59 0.96 -1.72
C GLU A 297 11.20 1.80 -0.50
N THR A 298 10.17 1.35 0.19
CA THR A 298 9.61 2.07 1.33
C THR A 298 10.66 2.33 2.40
N GLN A 299 11.63 1.42 2.58
CA GLN A 299 12.70 1.53 3.58
C GLN A 299 13.93 2.33 3.12
N TYR A 300 14.03 2.74 1.85
CA TYR A 300 15.23 3.36 1.30
C TYR A 300 15.49 4.77 1.86
N ALA A 301 16.63 4.96 2.51
CA ALA A 301 17.05 6.24 3.10
C ALA A 301 18.18 6.83 2.27
N TYR A 302 17.97 8.03 1.73
CA TYR A 302 19.02 8.75 1.03
C TYR A 302 19.55 9.91 1.88
N HIS A 303 20.83 9.87 2.24
CA HIS A 303 21.42 10.90 3.08
C HIS A 303 22.18 11.91 2.24
N VAL A 304 21.83 13.19 2.39
CA VAL A 304 22.44 14.30 1.65
C VAL A 304 22.73 15.46 2.60
N SER A 305 23.57 16.41 2.20
CA SER A 305 23.80 17.62 3.00
C SER A 305 22.49 18.39 3.22
N ALA A 306 22.28 18.96 4.42
CA ALA A 306 21.16 19.87 4.70
C ALA A 306 21.08 21.08 3.73
N SER A 307 22.21 21.43 3.10
CA SER A 307 22.31 22.49 2.09
C SER A 307 21.96 22.04 0.66
N THR A 308 21.73 20.75 0.45
CA THR A 308 21.38 20.20 -0.86
C THR A 308 20.12 20.88 -1.39
N ARG A 309 20.17 21.23 -2.66
CA ARG A 309 19.04 21.77 -3.43
C ARG A 309 19.00 21.02 -4.75
N SER A 310 17.86 20.44 -5.09
CA SER A 310 17.69 19.66 -6.31
C SER A 310 16.26 19.80 -6.84
N PRO A 311 16.09 19.77 -8.18
CA PRO A 311 14.77 19.86 -8.79
C PRO A 311 13.90 18.61 -8.60
N GLY A 312 14.47 17.55 -7.99
CA GLY A 312 13.73 16.38 -7.53
C GLY A 312 13.66 16.26 -6.01
N VAL A 313 13.90 17.34 -5.25
CA VAL A 313 13.83 17.36 -3.77
C VAL A 313 12.84 18.44 -3.32
N GLY A 314 11.84 18.01 -2.55
CA GLY A 314 10.83 18.80 -1.87
C GLY A 314 10.60 18.28 -0.45
N PHE A 315 9.37 18.38 0.05
CA PHE A 315 9.00 17.90 1.38
C PHE A 315 7.49 17.81 1.54
N ARG A 316 7.05 17.09 2.59
CA ARG A 316 5.69 17.20 3.15
C ARG A 316 5.74 17.64 4.60
N CYS A 317 4.62 18.11 5.12
CA CYS A 317 4.48 18.52 6.51
C CYS A 317 3.71 17.49 7.33
N VAL A 318 4.02 17.45 8.62
CA VAL A 318 3.16 16.85 9.63
C VAL A 318 2.70 17.91 10.62
N LEU A 319 1.52 17.72 11.19
CA LEU A 319 1.00 18.44 12.33
C LEU A 319 1.12 17.54 13.56
N GLU A 320 1.97 17.95 14.50
CA GLU A 320 2.07 17.30 15.81
C GLU A 320 1.16 17.99 16.82
N ASP A 321 0.68 17.22 17.80
CA ASP A 321 0.08 17.70 19.03
C ASP A 321 0.91 17.17 20.21
N SER A 322 1.79 18.01 20.76
CA SER A 322 2.71 17.61 21.83
C SER A 322 1.95 17.15 23.08
N ALA A 323 0.81 17.77 23.39
CA ALA A 323 -0.02 17.37 24.51
C ALA A 323 -0.70 16.01 24.25
N ALA A 324 -1.07 15.70 23.00
CA ALA A 324 -1.56 14.37 22.64
C ALA A 324 -0.45 13.31 22.72
N ALA A 325 0.76 13.64 22.27
CA ALA A 325 1.92 12.77 22.37
C ALA A 325 2.23 12.40 23.82
N GLU A 326 2.30 13.39 24.72
CA GLU A 326 2.51 13.17 26.16
C GLU A 326 1.42 12.27 26.78
N ARG A 327 0.15 12.48 26.41
CA ARG A 327 -0.97 11.64 26.87
C ARG A 327 -0.82 10.19 26.39
N MET A 328 -0.49 10.01 25.11
CA MET A 328 -0.30 8.68 24.53
C MET A 328 0.87 7.94 25.17
N GLU A 329 2.00 8.60 25.38
CA GLU A 329 3.16 8.02 26.06
C GLU A 329 2.83 7.63 27.51
N LEU A 330 2.09 8.48 28.23
CA LEU A 330 1.64 8.17 29.59
C LEU A 330 0.73 6.94 29.64
N GLU A 331 -0.23 6.83 28.71
CA GLU A 331 -1.11 5.67 28.62
C GLU A 331 -0.35 4.39 28.25
N GLN A 332 0.62 4.47 27.34
CA GLN A 332 1.51 3.35 27.03
C GLN A 332 2.31 2.91 28.26
N LYS A 333 2.88 3.85 29.03
CA LYS A 333 3.58 3.55 30.29
C LYS A 333 2.66 2.92 31.34
N LYS A 334 1.44 3.43 31.50
CA LYS A 334 0.43 2.84 32.41
C LYS A 334 0.06 1.42 31.97
N MET A 335 -0.13 1.21 30.66
CA MET A 335 -0.46 -0.10 30.10
C MET A 335 0.68 -1.09 30.32
N ALA A 336 1.93 -0.68 30.07
CA ALA A 336 3.12 -1.48 30.33
C ALA A 336 3.27 -1.82 31.83
N SER A 337 3.07 -0.85 32.73
CA SER A 337 3.09 -1.09 34.19
C SER A 337 2.02 -2.10 34.60
N LYS A 338 0.79 -1.94 34.11
CA LYS A 338 -0.31 -2.87 34.38
C LYS A 338 -0.06 -4.27 33.81
N LEU A 339 0.70 -4.38 32.71
CA LEU A 339 1.12 -5.66 32.15
C LEU A 339 2.15 -6.35 33.07
N MET A 340 3.10 -5.58 33.62
CA MET A 340 4.12 -6.06 34.57
C MET A 340 3.56 -6.42 35.96
N GLU A 341 2.48 -5.77 36.40
CA GLU A 341 1.81 -6.04 37.69
C GLU A 341 0.90 -7.27 37.66
N LYS A 342 0.59 -7.82 36.47
CA LYS A 342 -0.17 -9.08 36.41
C LYS A 342 0.69 -10.20 37.01
N PRO A 343 0.17 -10.99 37.97
CA PRO A 343 0.91 -12.12 38.50
C PRO A 343 1.28 -13.02 37.33
N VAL A 344 2.57 -13.32 37.19
CA VAL A 344 3.07 -14.33 36.26
C VAL A 344 2.38 -15.62 36.66
N VAL A 345 1.36 -16.02 35.90
CA VAL A 345 0.72 -17.33 36.05
C VAL A 345 1.84 -18.34 35.91
N GLY A 346 2.17 -19.03 37.00
CA GLY A 346 3.32 -19.92 37.05
C GLY A 346 3.20 -20.98 35.96
N GLN A 347 4.32 -21.39 35.35
CA GLN A 347 4.31 -22.47 34.35
C GLN A 347 3.58 -23.72 34.87
N GLU A 348 3.68 -24.00 36.17
CA GLU A 348 2.96 -25.10 36.83
C GLU A 348 1.43 -24.95 36.79
N GLU A 349 0.90 -23.73 36.96
CA GLU A 349 -0.54 -23.46 36.92
C GLU A 349 -1.09 -23.64 35.50
N ILE A 350 -0.32 -23.18 34.49
CA ILE A 350 -0.62 -23.40 33.07
C ILE A 350 -0.57 -24.90 32.72
N GLU A 351 0.44 -25.62 33.19
CA GLU A 351 0.61 -27.05 32.94
C GLU A 351 -0.49 -27.87 33.63
N GLU A 352 -0.90 -27.46 34.84
CA GLU A 352 -1.98 -28.10 35.57
C GLU A 352 -3.34 -27.88 34.90
N GLU A 353 -3.61 -26.68 34.39
CA GLU A 353 -4.83 -26.37 33.68
C GLU A 353 -4.90 -27.07 32.31
N LYS A 354 -3.78 -27.14 31.57
CA LYS A 354 -3.64 -27.99 30.39
C LYS A 354 -3.88 -29.46 30.72
N ARG A 355 -3.35 -29.97 31.83
CA ARG A 355 -3.56 -31.36 32.27
C ARG A 355 -5.02 -31.63 32.62
N LYS A 356 -5.72 -30.70 33.27
CA LYS A 356 -7.16 -30.79 33.57
C LYS A 356 -7.99 -30.82 32.28
N LEU A 357 -7.69 -29.94 31.32
CA LEU A 357 -8.36 -29.89 30.01
C LEU A 357 -8.14 -31.17 29.18
N MET A 358 -6.90 -31.67 29.13
CA MET A 358 -6.57 -32.92 28.42
C MET A 358 -7.17 -34.15 29.11
N GLY A 359 -7.20 -34.17 30.45
CA GLY A 359 -7.88 -35.21 31.23
C GLY A 359 -9.39 -35.25 30.98
N ARG A 360 -10.03 -34.09 30.82
CA ARG A 360 -11.46 -34.01 30.49
C ARG A 360 -11.75 -34.54 29.08
N ARG A 361 -10.92 -34.16 28.10
CA ARG A 361 -11.02 -34.62 26.70
C ARG A 361 -10.89 -36.14 26.56
N THR A 362 -9.95 -36.74 27.29
CA THR A 362 -9.74 -38.20 27.27
C THR A 362 -10.86 -38.97 27.97
N MET A 363 -11.49 -38.40 29.00
CA MET A 363 -12.70 -38.98 29.63
C MET A 363 -13.89 -38.96 28.69
N ASP A 364 -14.10 -37.85 27.97
CA ASP A 364 -15.18 -37.72 26.99
C ASP A 364 -15.00 -38.69 25.81
N GLU A 365 -13.78 -38.85 25.28
CA GLU A 365 -13.47 -39.83 24.23
C GLU A 365 -13.71 -41.28 24.69
N LYS A 366 -13.33 -41.63 25.92
CA LYS A 366 -13.60 -42.97 26.49
C LYS A 366 -15.10 -43.21 26.66
N ALA A 367 -15.85 -42.23 27.15
CA ALA A 367 -17.30 -42.34 27.29
C ALA A 367 -17.99 -42.52 25.93
N ILE A 368 -17.51 -41.83 24.90
CA ILE A 368 -17.99 -41.98 23.51
C ILE A 368 -17.69 -43.38 22.97
N ASP A 369 -16.50 -43.92 23.18
CA ASP A 369 -16.12 -45.25 22.69
C ASP A 369 -16.78 -46.40 23.47
N GLU A 370 -17.15 -46.18 24.72
CA GLU A 370 -17.94 -47.12 25.52
C GLU A 370 -19.40 -47.12 25.06
N ALA A 371 -19.99 -45.94 24.83
CA ALA A 371 -21.32 -45.79 24.25
C ALA A 371 -21.43 -46.43 22.85
N LYS A 372 -20.40 -46.27 22.00
CA LYS A 372 -20.31 -46.96 20.69
C LYS A 372 -20.22 -48.48 20.84
N ARG A 373 -19.48 -48.98 21.83
CA ARG A 373 -19.37 -50.43 22.09
C ARG A 373 -20.66 -51.03 22.62
N GLU A 374 -21.42 -50.31 23.45
CA GLU A 374 -22.77 -50.74 23.85
C GLU A 374 -23.74 -50.71 22.68
N PHE A 375 -23.68 -49.67 21.85
CA PHE A 375 -24.49 -49.54 20.62
C PHE A 375 -24.28 -50.72 19.67
N MET A 376 -23.04 -51.16 19.48
CA MET A 376 -22.70 -52.29 18.59
C MET A 376 -23.14 -53.67 19.12
N LYS A 377 -23.55 -53.78 20.40
CA LYS A 377 -23.96 -55.06 21.01
C LYS A 377 -25.45 -55.37 20.85
N ASN A 378 -26.28 -54.42 20.43
CA ASN A 378 -27.73 -54.62 20.33
C ASN A 378 -28.28 -54.10 18.97
N PRO A 379 -28.38 -54.95 17.92
CA PRO A 379 -28.62 -54.49 16.54
C PRO A 379 -30.08 -54.13 16.21
N THR A 380 -30.96 -53.99 17.19
CA THR A 380 -32.37 -53.64 16.97
C THR A 380 -32.75 -52.48 17.88
N VAL A 381 -32.40 -51.26 17.48
CA VAL A 381 -32.85 -50.03 18.14
C VAL A 381 -33.58 -49.18 17.11
N ASP A 382 -34.76 -48.70 17.49
CA ASP A 382 -35.65 -47.86 16.67
C ASP A 382 -34.91 -46.58 16.26
N GLN A 383 -34.87 -46.30 14.96
CA GLN A 383 -34.13 -45.19 14.34
C GLN A 383 -34.56 -43.83 14.94
N LYS A 384 -35.77 -43.72 15.48
CA LYS A 384 -36.25 -42.52 16.18
C LYS A 384 -35.49 -42.20 17.47
N GLU A 385 -35.10 -43.21 18.26
CA GLU A 385 -34.34 -42.99 19.49
C GLU A 385 -32.90 -42.56 19.18
N VAL A 386 -32.35 -43.04 18.06
CA VAL A 386 -31.02 -42.65 17.56
C VAL A 386 -31.01 -41.19 17.12
N ASP A 387 -32.04 -40.73 16.41
CA ASP A 387 -32.15 -39.34 15.96
C ASP A 387 -32.40 -38.36 17.12
N GLU A 388 -33.13 -38.78 18.16
CA GLU A 388 -33.34 -38.01 19.39
C GLU A 388 -32.06 -37.89 20.24
N ALA A 389 -31.28 -38.97 20.36
CA ALA A 389 -29.98 -38.94 21.04
C ALA A 389 -28.96 -38.07 20.29
N ARG A 390 -28.97 -38.09 18.96
CA ARG A 390 -28.12 -37.25 18.10
C ARG A 390 -28.48 -35.77 18.20
N ARG A 391 -29.77 -35.45 18.35
CA ARG A 391 -30.27 -34.08 18.61
C ARG A 391 -29.80 -33.56 19.96
N LYS A 392 -29.91 -34.36 21.03
CA LYS A 392 -29.41 -34.00 22.38
C LYS A 392 -27.90 -33.82 22.42
N LEU A 393 -27.14 -34.59 21.64
CA LEU A 393 -25.69 -34.45 21.53
C LEU A 393 -25.29 -33.13 20.85
N MET A 394 -26.04 -32.69 19.82
CA MET A 394 -25.84 -31.40 19.14
C MET A 394 -26.33 -30.19 19.96
N GLU A 395 -27.12 -30.39 21.02
CA GLU A 395 -27.55 -29.36 21.97
C GLU A 395 -26.53 -29.14 23.11
N THR A 396 -25.51 -30.00 23.25
CA THR A 396 -24.38 -29.78 24.17
C THR A 396 -23.43 -28.75 23.56
N PRO A 397 -23.09 -27.64 24.26
CA PRO A 397 -22.33 -26.56 23.65
C PRO A 397 -20.93 -27.05 23.28
N VAL A 398 -20.68 -27.13 21.97
CA VAL A 398 -19.33 -27.20 21.41
C VAL A 398 -18.65 -25.91 21.85
N ILE A 399 -17.60 -26.01 22.68
CA ILE A 399 -16.71 -24.88 22.94
C ILE A 399 -16.28 -24.38 21.56
N ASP A 400 -16.64 -23.13 21.25
CA ASP A 400 -16.52 -22.56 19.92
C ASP A 400 -15.06 -22.74 19.48
N GLN A 401 -14.85 -23.38 18.33
CA GLN A 401 -13.51 -23.55 17.76
C GLN A 401 -12.81 -22.18 17.63
N LYS A 402 -13.61 -21.12 17.49
CA LYS A 402 -13.18 -19.72 17.56
C LYS A 402 -12.60 -19.36 18.94
N GLU A 403 -13.25 -19.70 20.06
CA GLU A 403 -12.73 -19.47 21.42
C GLU A 403 -11.42 -20.23 21.66
N LEU A 404 -11.29 -21.46 21.15
CA LEU A 404 -10.06 -22.23 21.27
C LEU A 404 -8.91 -21.63 20.43
N ASP A 405 -9.21 -21.16 19.23
CA ASP A 405 -8.21 -20.54 18.35
C ASP A 405 -7.87 -19.11 18.78
N GLU A 406 -8.78 -18.43 19.47
CA GLU A 406 -8.56 -17.13 20.12
C GLU A 406 -7.72 -17.29 21.40
N ALA A 407 -7.95 -18.36 22.18
CA ALA A 407 -7.10 -18.74 23.30
C ALA A 407 -5.67 -19.12 22.85
N LYS A 408 -5.52 -19.87 21.75
CA LYS A 408 -4.20 -20.17 21.16
C LYS A 408 -3.48 -18.91 20.67
N ARG A 409 -4.20 -18.01 20.00
CA ARG A 409 -3.64 -16.72 19.54
C ARG A 409 -3.22 -15.83 20.70
N SER A 410 -4.01 -15.78 21.77
CA SER A 410 -3.69 -15.10 23.03
C SER A 410 -2.41 -15.65 23.68
N LEU A 411 -2.23 -16.98 23.70
CA LEU A 411 -1.04 -17.63 24.25
C LEU A 411 0.23 -17.41 23.41
N LEU A 412 0.10 -17.37 22.08
CA LEU A 412 1.22 -17.06 21.17
C LEU A 412 1.70 -15.61 21.34
N ARG A 413 0.78 -14.64 21.44
CA ARG A 413 1.13 -13.23 21.70
C ARG A 413 1.91 -13.07 23.00
N ARG A 414 1.44 -13.70 24.09
CA ARG A 414 2.13 -13.64 25.40
C ARG A 414 3.54 -14.22 25.36
N ARG A 415 3.79 -15.26 24.56
CA ARG A 415 5.13 -15.85 24.42
C ARG A 415 6.10 -14.90 23.73
N GLN A 416 5.63 -14.23 22.67
CA GLN A 416 6.45 -13.30 21.89
C GLN A 416 6.80 -12.04 22.71
N ASP A 417 5.85 -11.52 23.47
CA ASP A 417 6.09 -10.41 24.42
C ASP A 417 7.13 -10.75 25.50
N THR A 418 7.30 -12.04 25.83
CA THR A 418 8.29 -12.52 26.82
C THR A 418 9.69 -12.74 26.20
N GLU A 419 9.76 -13.03 24.90
CA GLU A 419 11.01 -13.20 24.16
C GLU A 419 11.62 -11.83 23.78
N ASP A 420 10.80 -10.81 23.51
CA ASP A 420 11.26 -9.44 23.19
C ASP A 420 11.63 -8.58 24.43
N SER A 421 11.28 -9.02 25.63
CA SER A 421 11.57 -8.31 26.89
C SER A 421 12.83 -8.78 27.63
N GLN A 422 13.58 -9.74 27.05
CA GLN A 422 14.92 -10.07 27.55
C GLN A 422 15.97 -9.10 26.98
N PRO A 423 16.76 -8.38 27.81
CA PRO A 423 17.86 -7.57 27.31
C PRO A 423 18.93 -8.48 26.72
N ASN A 424 19.30 -8.24 25.46
CA ASN A 424 20.49 -8.83 24.84
C ASN A 424 21.74 -8.41 25.65
N GLY A 425 22.14 -9.26 26.59
CA GLY A 425 23.45 -9.18 27.23
C GLY A 425 24.56 -9.44 26.22
N PRO A 426 25.74 -8.84 26.38
CA PRO A 426 26.83 -9.01 25.43
C PRO A 426 27.26 -10.48 25.36
N ALA A 427 27.50 -10.94 24.14
CA ALA A 427 27.99 -12.29 23.85
C ALA A 427 29.24 -12.62 24.69
N PRO A 428 29.36 -13.84 25.24
CA PRO A 428 30.54 -14.23 26.00
C PRO A 428 31.77 -14.25 25.09
N THR A 429 32.82 -13.57 25.52
CA THR A 429 34.14 -13.58 24.90
C THR A 429 34.70 -15.02 24.85
N PRO A 430 35.29 -15.48 23.74
CA PRO A 430 35.86 -16.82 23.67
C PRO A 430 37.02 -16.97 24.67
N ALA A 431 36.95 -18.00 25.51
CA ALA A 431 38.00 -18.37 26.44
C ALA A 431 39.28 -18.75 25.68
N GLU A 432 40.40 -18.13 26.05
CA GLU A 432 41.73 -18.50 25.60
C GLU A 432 42.06 -19.95 26.03
N ILE A 433 42.39 -20.77 25.04
CA ILE A 433 42.95 -22.12 25.24
C ILE A 433 44.43 -21.94 25.59
N PRO A 434 44.93 -22.43 26.73
CA PRO A 434 46.35 -22.36 27.04
C PRO A 434 47.10 -23.39 26.17
N ALA A 435 48.03 -22.91 25.36
CA ALA A 435 48.94 -23.75 24.59
C ALA A 435 49.87 -24.52 25.53
N SER A 436 49.78 -25.84 25.51
CA SER A 436 50.72 -26.75 26.16
C SER A 436 51.91 -27.04 25.24
N LYS A 437 53.11 -26.77 25.78
CA LYS A 437 54.46 -27.21 25.40
C LYS A 437 55.11 -26.65 24.14
#